data_AF-A0A564FUS0-F1
#
_entry.id   AF-A0A564FUS0-F1
#
_cell.length_a   1.000
_cell.length_b   1.000
_cell.length_c   1.000
_cell.angle_alpha   90.00
_cell.angle_beta   90.00
_cell.angle_gamma   90.00
#
_symmetry.space_group_name_H-M   'P 1'
#
loop_
_entity.id
_entity.type
_entity.pdbx_description
1 polymer ?
#
loop_
_entity_poly.entity_id
_entity_poly.type
_entity_poly.pdbx_seq_one_letter_code
_entity_poly.pdbx_strand_id
1 'polypeptide(L)'
;MPTDLPTERSIRKSGSMELDPTGEGVAIDETPRLIASNKVEGTDVYDRSGRHLGSVHNFMVDKVSGQVAYAVLAFGGFLGLGENHHPLPWRALTYSTELGGYVVDIDPGVLEGAPSHGPEEDAFADPRYGGRVDDYYGRLTPTA
;
A
#
# COMPACT_ATOMS: atom_id res chain seq x y z
N MET A 1 -35.98 35.01 12.62
CA MET A 1 -35.39 33.90 11.83
C MET A 1 -34.18 33.40 12.62
N PRO A 2 -34.23 32.24 13.27
CA PRO A 2 -33.03 31.62 13.80
C PRO A 2 -32.27 30.94 12.65
N THR A 3 -30.96 31.19 12.57
CA THR A 3 -30.06 30.55 11.61
C THR A 3 -29.58 29.25 12.25
N ASP A 4 -30.14 28.12 11.85
CA ASP A 4 -29.59 26.81 12.20
C ASP A 4 -28.28 26.61 11.42
N LEU A 5 -27.17 26.49 12.15
CA LEU A 5 -25.88 26.10 11.58
C LEU A 5 -25.97 24.63 11.14
N PRO A 6 -25.43 24.25 9.96
CA PRO A 6 -25.38 22.85 9.57
C PRO A 6 -24.54 22.07 10.60
N THR A 7 -25.19 21.03 11.12
CA THR A 7 -24.76 20.08 12.15
C THR A 7 -23.33 19.59 11.92
N GLU A 8 -22.56 19.53 13.02
CA GLU A 8 -21.23 18.92 13.11
C GLU A 8 -21.16 17.63 12.30
N ARG A 9 -20.20 17.57 11.36
CA ARG A 9 -19.81 16.30 10.75
C ARG A 9 -19.27 15.40 11.85
N SER A 10 -20.06 14.42 12.26
CA SER A 10 -19.56 13.32 13.06
C SER A 10 -18.47 12.62 12.23
N ILE A 11 -17.22 12.81 12.63
CA ILE A 11 -16.10 12.09 12.02
C ILE A 11 -16.32 10.62 12.35
N ARG A 12 -16.53 9.79 11.32
CA ARG A 12 -16.72 8.34 11.49
C ARG A 12 -15.51 7.76 12.22
N LYS A 13 -15.74 6.77 13.09
CA LYS A 13 -14.66 5.91 13.57
C LYS A 13 -14.09 5.12 12.39
N SER A 14 -12.77 5.07 12.27
CA SER A 14 -12.10 4.23 11.29
C SER A 14 -12.59 2.77 11.42
N GLY A 15 -13.09 2.18 10.32
CA GLY A 15 -13.55 0.78 10.28
C GLY A 15 -15.06 0.51 10.38
N SER A 16 -15.96 1.50 10.32
CA SER A 16 -17.41 1.22 10.35
C SER A 16 -17.98 0.82 8.97
N MET A 17 -18.47 -0.42 8.88
CA MET A 17 -19.24 -0.99 7.75
C MET A 17 -20.69 -0.48 7.77
N GLU A 18 -20.92 0.82 7.60
CA GLU A 18 -22.29 1.35 7.46
C GLU A 18 -22.42 2.07 6.11
N LEU A 19 -23.27 1.50 5.24
CA LEU A 19 -23.49 1.92 3.86
C LEU A 19 -24.32 3.22 3.85
N ASP A 20 -23.84 4.25 3.14
CA ASP A 20 -24.61 5.48 2.89
C ASP A 20 -25.32 5.37 1.53
N PRO A 21 -26.66 5.30 1.49
CA PRO A 21 -27.40 5.12 0.24
C PRO A 21 -27.56 6.41 -0.59
N THR A 22 -26.94 7.54 -0.19
CA THR A 22 -27.22 8.86 -0.80
C THR A 22 -26.04 9.55 -1.53
N GLY A 23 -24.89 8.88 -1.68
CA GLY A 23 -23.74 9.45 -2.42
C GLY A 23 -23.87 9.34 -3.95
N GLU A 24 -23.90 10.49 -4.65
CA GLU A 24 -23.71 10.57 -6.11
C GLU A 24 -22.30 10.09 -6.52
N GLY A 25 -22.22 9.08 -7.39
CA GLY A 25 -21.00 8.65 -8.09
C GLY A 25 -20.35 7.40 -7.49
N VAL A 26 -20.16 6.36 -8.31
CA VAL A 26 -19.79 4.99 -7.91
C VAL A 26 -18.56 4.93 -6.98
N ALA A 27 -18.80 4.82 -5.67
CA ALA A 27 -17.82 4.39 -4.68
C ALA A 27 -18.11 2.93 -4.31
N ILE A 28 -17.65 1.99 -5.13
CA ILE A 28 -17.49 0.60 -4.68
C ILE A 28 -16.22 0.55 -3.81
N ASP A 29 -16.34 1.03 -2.57
CA ASP A 29 -15.23 1.23 -1.62
C ASP A 29 -14.37 -0.03 -1.42
N GLU A 30 -14.94 -1.19 -1.69
CA GLU A 30 -14.26 -2.47 -1.88
C GLU A 30 -15.28 -3.45 -2.46
N THR A 31 -14.81 -4.39 -3.28
CA THR A 31 -15.52 -5.63 -3.52
C THR A 31 -14.64 -6.78 -3.01
N PRO A 32 -15.16 -8.01 -2.87
CA PRO A 32 -14.35 -9.16 -2.47
C PRO A 32 -13.10 -9.41 -3.33
N ARG A 33 -13.00 -8.79 -4.51
CA ARG A 33 -11.88 -8.95 -5.45
C ARG A 33 -11.21 -7.66 -5.89
N LEU A 34 -11.73 -6.49 -5.51
CA LEU A 34 -11.26 -5.20 -6.00
C LEU A 34 -11.15 -4.22 -4.83
N ILE A 35 -10.00 -3.58 -4.70
CA ILE A 35 -9.77 -2.48 -3.76
C ILE A 35 -9.59 -1.20 -4.56
N ALA A 36 -10.22 -0.13 -4.11
CA ALA A 36 -10.08 1.18 -4.74
C ALA A 36 -8.64 1.70 -4.53
N SER A 37 -8.06 2.32 -5.56
CA SER A 37 -6.66 2.77 -5.55
C SER A 37 -6.33 3.71 -4.38
N ASN A 38 -7.26 4.61 -4.07
CA ASN A 38 -7.18 5.57 -2.96
C ASN A 38 -7.28 4.92 -1.57
N LYS A 39 -7.64 3.63 -1.49
CA LYS A 39 -7.69 2.87 -0.24
C LYS A 39 -6.49 1.93 -0.07
N VAL A 40 -5.79 1.60 -1.15
CA VAL A 40 -4.51 0.87 -1.08
C VAL A 40 -3.45 1.75 -0.41
N GLU A 41 -3.38 3.02 -0.79
CA GLU A 41 -2.51 4.01 -0.16
C GLU A 41 -2.85 4.17 1.33
N GLY A 42 -1.84 4.14 2.19
CA GLY A 42 -1.98 4.19 3.63
C GLY A 42 -2.39 2.86 4.29
N THR A 43 -2.64 1.79 3.54
CA THR A 43 -2.94 0.47 4.14
C THR A 43 -1.70 -0.05 4.89
N ASP A 44 -1.91 -0.51 6.12
CA ASP A 44 -0.84 -1.09 6.94
C ASP A 44 -0.28 -2.38 6.34
N VAL A 45 1.03 -2.54 6.50
CA VAL A 45 1.77 -3.72 6.05
C VAL A 45 2.42 -4.40 7.25
N TYR A 46 2.26 -5.72 7.32
CA TYR A 46 2.73 -6.57 8.41
C TYR A 46 3.64 -7.69 7.89
N ASP A 47 4.52 -8.19 8.75
CA ASP A 47 5.19 -9.46 8.50
C ASP A 47 4.31 -10.66 8.92
N ARG A 48 4.78 -11.88 8.64
CA ARG A 48 4.08 -13.13 9.02
C ARG A 48 3.82 -13.30 10.52
N SER A 49 4.57 -12.61 11.38
CA SER A 49 4.35 -12.65 12.83
C SER A 49 3.27 -11.66 13.30
N GLY A 50 2.72 -10.86 12.37
CA GLY A 50 1.77 -9.80 12.66
C GLY A 50 2.44 -8.51 13.14
N ARG A 51 3.77 -8.40 13.05
CA ARG A 51 4.46 -7.15 13.40
C ARG A 51 4.31 -6.15 12.25
N HIS A 52 3.94 -4.92 12.62
CA HIS A 52 3.81 -3.80 11.68
C HIS A 52 5.18 -3.41 11.12
N LEU A 53 5.24 -3.28 9.80
CA LEU A 53 6.42 -2.88 9.05
C LEU A 53 6.33 -1.42 8.57
N GLY A 54 5.12 -0.98 8.22
CA GLY A 54 4.89 0.34 7.63
C GLY A 54 3.55 0.39 6.91
N SER A 55 3.44 1.23 5.88
CA SER A 55 2.22 1.35 5.09
C SER A 55 2.51 1.45 3.60
N VAL A 56 1.54 1.07 2.79
CA VAL A 56 1.65 1.21 1.33
C VAL A 56 1.62 2.69 0.98
N HIS A 57 2.67 3.21 0.37
CA HIS A 57 2.74 4.57 -0.13
C HIS A 57 1.90 4.73 -1.40
N ASN A 58 2.19 3.90 -2.41
CA ASN A 58 1.48 3.81 -3.68
C ASN A 58 1.73 2.45 -4.36
N PHE A 59 1.18 2.27 -5.55
CA PHE A 59 1.47 1.11 -6.38
C PHE A 59 1.79 1.51 -7.81
N MET A 60 2.68 0.75 -8.43
CA MET A 60 3.16 0.97 -9.78
C MET A 60 2.39 0.06 -10.73
N VAL A 61 1.61 0.67 -11.63
CA VAL A 61 0.90 -0.05 -12.69
C VAL A 61 1.71 -0.04 -13.96
N ASP A 62 1.93 -1.22 -14.53
CA ASP A 62 2.48 -1.34 -15.87
C ASP A 62 1.46 -0.81 -16.89
N LYS A 63 1.85 0.25 -17.61
CA LYS A 63 0.95 0.99 -18.51
C LYS A 63 0.49 0.19 -19.73
N VAL A 64 1.19 -0.89 -20.08
CA VAL A 64 0.90 -1.69 -21.29
C VAL A 64 -0.04 -2.84 -20.98
N SER A 65 0.25 -3.60 -19.93
CA SER A 65 -0.53 -4.75 -19.46
C SER A 65 -1.70 -4.34 -18.55
N GLY A 66 -1.63 -3.16 -17.92
CA GLY A 66 -2.59 -2.71 -16.91
C GLY A 66 -2.47 -3.43 -15.57
N GLN A 67 -1.43 -4.23 -15.36
CA GLN A 67 -1.24 -4.98 -14.13
C GLN A 67 -0.42 -4.19 -13.11
N VAL A 68 -0.71 -4.38 -11.83
CA VAL A 68 0.13 -3.83 -10.75
C VAL A 68 1.43 -4.63 -10.69
N ALA A 69 2.55 -3.96 -10.95
CA ALA A 69 3.88 -4.56 -10.90
C ALA A 69 4.44 -4.53 -9.47
N TYR A 70 4.36 -3.37 -8.82
CA TYR A 70 4.95 -3.15 -7.50
C TYR A 70 3.99 -2.43 -6.55
N ALA A 71 4.05 -2.76 -5.26
CA ALA A 71 3.61 -1.88 -4.18
C ALA A 71 4.84 -1.20 -3.59
N VAL A 72 4.78 0.10 -3.32
CA VAL A 72 5.86 0.82 -2.63
C VAL A 72 5.51 0.88 -1.15
N LEU A 73 6.32 0.22 -0.33
CA LEU A 73 6.20 0.27 1.12
C LEU A 73 6.97 1.47 1.66
N ALA A 74 6.30 2.35 2.38
CA ALA A 74 6.95 3.34 3.24
C ALA A 74 7.39 2.64 4.53
N PHE A 75 8.70 2.58 4.76
CA PHE A 75 9.33 1.87 5.87
C PHE A 75 10.28 2.81 6.62
N GLY A 76 10.15 2.86 7.95
CA GLY A 76 10.96 3.71 8.82
C GLY A 76 10.53 5.17 8.82
N GLY A 77 10.82 5.89 9.91
CA GLY A 77 10.46 7.30 10.08
C GLY A 77 9.11 7.52 10.78
N PHE A 78 9.13 7.74 12.09
CA PHE A 78 7.98 8.37 12.75
C PHE A 78 8.04 9.86 12.39
N LEU A 79 7.06 10.36 11.61
CA LEU A 79 6.90 11.77 11.20
C LEU A 79 7.69 12.24 9.95
N GLY A 80 7.85 11.41 8.91
CA GLY A 80 8.33 11.86 7.59
C GLY A 80 9.82 12.27 7.52
N LEU A 81 10.57 12.03 8.59
CA LEU A 81 12.03 12.18 8.63
C LEU A 81 12.67 10.79 8.66
N GLY A 82 13.46 10.48 7.63
CA GLY A 82 14.11 9.18 7.49
C GLY A 82 13.20 8.05 6.98
N GLU A 83 12.08 8.40 6.33
CA GLU A 83 11.26 7.45 5.58
C GLU A 83 12.00 7.00 4.33
N ASN A 84 12.04 5.69 4.10
CA ASN A 84 12.54 5.09 2.86
C ASN A 84 11.40 4.33 2.17
N HIS A 85 11.44 4.35 0.84
CA HIS A 85 10.48 3.68 -0.01
C HIS A 85 11.08 2.38 -0.55
N HIS A 86 10.43 1.28 -0.22
CA HIS A 86 10.83 -0.07 -0.59
C HIS A 86 9.81 -0.66 -1.57
N PRO A 87 10.08 -0.70 -2.88
CA PRO A 87 9.24 -1.41 -3.82
C PRO A 87 9.27 -2.92 -3.54
N LEU A 88 8.08 -3.50 -3.55
CA LEU A 88 7.81 -4.92 -3.37
C LEU A 88 7.02 -5.42 -4.58
N PRO A 89 7.32 -6.61 -5.13
CA PRO A 89 6.48 -7.22 -6.14
C PRO A 89 5.06 -7.37 -5.61
N TRP A 90 4.05 -6.93 -6.37
CA TRP A 90 2.65 -6.99 -5.92
C TRP A 90 2.23 -8.40 -5.46
N ARG A 91 2.72 -9.43 -6.14
CA ARG A 91 2.51 -10.85 -5.83
C ARG A 91 3.01 -11.29 -4.44
N ALA A 92 3.86 -10.51 -3.79
CA ALA A 92 4.38 -10.82 -2.46
C ALA A 92 3.44 -10.34 -1.33
N LEU A 93 2.44 -9.52 -1.65
CA LEU A 93 1.48 -9.00 -0.67
C LEU A 93 0.21 -9.87 -0.67
N THR A 94 -0.23 -10.25 0.53
CA THR A 94 -1.52 -10.93 0.73
C THR A 94 -2.37 -10.09 1.67
N TYR A 95 -3.60 -9.74 1.27
CA TYR A 95 -4.48 -8.99 2.16
C TYR A 95 -5.03 -9.90 3.28
N SER A 96 -4.82 -9.50 4.53
CA SER A 96 -5.38 -10.16 5.71
C SER A 96 -6.56 -9.37 6.23
N THR A 97 -7.76 -9.97 6.17
CA THR A 97 -8.96 -9.38 6.74
C THR A 97 -8.93 -9.33 8.27
N GLU A 98 -8.14 -10.19 8.92
CA GLU A 98 -7.99 -10.20 10.37
C GLU A 98 -7.17 -9.00 10.87
N LEU A 99 -6.14 -8.61 10.12
CA LEU A 99 -5.30 -7.47 10.43
C LEU A 99 -5.79 -6.17 9.78
N GLY A 100 -6.67 -6.26 8.78
CA GLY A 100 -7.13 -5.10 8.01
C GLY A 100 -6.04 -4.49 7.14
N GLY A 101 -5.03 -5.27 6.76
CA GLY A 101 -3.87 -4.80 6.01
C GLY A 101 -3.15 -5.91 5.24
N TYR A 102 -2.07 -5.55 4.55
CA TYR A 102 -1.30 -6.50 3.77
C TYR A 102 -0.27 -7.23 4.64
N VAL A 103 -0.11 -8.52 4.41
CA VAL A 103 0.94 -9.34 4.99
C VAL A 103 1.94 -9.65 3.89
N VAL A 104 3.22 -9.44 4.18
CA VAL A 104 4.33 -9.77 3.28
C VAL A 104 5.02 -11.02 3.80
N ASP A 105 5.13 -12.03 2.93
CA ASP A 105 5.88 -13.26 3.21
C ASP A 105 7.36 -13.11 2.81
N ILE A 106 8.01 -12.10 3.37
CA ILE A 106 9.43 -11.81 3.12
C ILE A 106 10.11 -11.61 4.48
N ASP A 107 11.33 -12.14 4.60
CA ASP A 107 12.13 -11.95 5.80
C ASP A 107 12.49 -10.46 5.99
N PRO A 108 12.39 -9.90 7.21
CA PRO A 108 12.75 -8.51 7.47
C PRO A 108 14.16 -8.13 6.99
N GLY A 109 15.15 -9.02 7.12
CA GLY A 109 16.51 -8.76 6.65
C GLY A 109 16.62 -8.71 5.13
N VAL A 110 15.71 -9.37 4.41
CA VAL A 110 15.57 -9.19 2.96
C VAL A 110 14.98 -7.83 2.64
N LEU A 111 13.98 -7.38 3.37
CA LEU A 111 13.39 -6.06 3.14
C LEU A 111 14.41 -4.93 3.35
N GLU A 112 15.23 -5.04 4.40
CA GLU A 112 16.32 -4.12 4.71
C GLU A 112 17.41 -4.06 3.62
N GLY A 113 17.68 -5.19 2.96
CA GLY A 113 18.66 -5.29 1.88
C GLY A 113 18.11 -4.98 0.48
N ALA A 114 16.81 -4.73 0.36
CA ALA A 114 16.16 -4.48 -0.92
C ALA A 114 16.54 -3.11 -1.50
N PRO A 115 16.50 -2.93 -2.84
CA PRO A 115 16.58 -1.61 -3.44
C PRO A 115 15.55 -0.66 -2.82
N SER A 116 15.99 0.51 -2.38
CA SER A 116 15.15 1.55 -1.81
C SER A 116 15.53 2.92 -2.33
N HIS A 117 14.66 3.90 -2.12
CA HIS A 117 14.86 5.30 -2.47
C HIS A 117 14.22 6.21 -1.43
N GLY A 118 14.63 7.48 -1.44
CA GLY A 118 14.00 8.49 -0.58
C GLY A 118 12.64 8.95 -1.13
N PRO A 119 11.78 9.55 -0.30
CA PRO A 119 10.43 9.97 -0.69
C PRO A 119 10.40 11.09 -1.74
N GLU A 120 11.49 11.84 -1.89
CA GLU A 120 11.62 12.89 -2.91
C GLU A 120 12.24 12.38 -4.22
N GLU A 121 12.64 11.10 -4.28
CA GLU A 121 13.32 10.52 -5.44
C GLU A 121 12.33 9.76 -6.34
N ASP A 122 12.30 10.09 -7.64
CA ASP A 122 11.59 9.30 -8.63
C ASP A 122 12.49 8.18 -9.17
N ALA A 123 12.65 7.12 -8.37
CA ALA A 123 13.52 6.00 -8.74
C ALA A 123 13.02 5.25 -9.99
N PHE A 124 11.70 5.23 -10.24
CA PHE A 124 11.10 4.58 -11.40
C PHE A 124 11.25 5.40 -12.70
N ALA A 125 11.75 6.64 -12.64
CA ALA A 125 12.20 7.37 -13.82
C ALA A 125 13.41 6.70 -14.50
N ASP A 126 14.23 5.94 -13.76
CA ASP A 126 15.26 5.06 -14.33
C ASP A 126 14.61 3.74 -14.81
N PRO A 127 14.59 3.46 -16.14
CA PRO A 127 14.01 2.22 -16.66
C PRO A 127 14.66 0.94 -16.12
N ARG A 128 15.86 1.05 -15.56
CA ARG A 128 16.59 -0.09 -14.97
C ARG A 128 16.18 -0.37 -13.53
N TYR A 129 15.48 0.54 -12.86
CA TYR A 129 15.15 0.39 -11.44
C TYR A 129 14.23 -0.81 -11.19
N GLY A 130 13.15 -0.94 -11.98
CA GLY A 130 12.25 -2.11 -11.92
C GLY A 130 13.01 -3.43 -12.12
N GLY A 131 13.92 -3.49 -13.08
CA GLY A 131 14.78 -4.66 -13.30
C GLY A 131 15.65 -5.01 -12.09
N ARG A 132 16.22 -4.02 -11.38
CA ARG A 132 17.00 -4.27 -10.14
C ARG A 132 16.12 -4.82 -9.01
N VAL A 133 14.90 -4.33 -8.90
CA VAL A 133 13.90 -4.81 -7.93
C VAL A 133 13.55 -6.26 -8.25
N ASP A 134 13.22 -6.56 -9.50
CA ASP A 134 12.90 -7.92 -9.96
C ASP A 134 14.07 -8.88 -9.74
N ASP A 135 15.28 -8.47 -10.10
CA ASP A 135 16.50 -9.28 -9.92
C ASP A 135 16.78 -9.56 -8.44
N TYR A 136 16.48 -8.61 -7.55
CA TYR A 136 16.63 -8.79 -6.11
C TYR A 136 15.69 -9.87 -5.58
N TYR A 137 14.37 -9.74 -5.83
CA TYR A 137 13.38 -10.69 -5.33
C TYR A 137 13.36 -12.02 -6.10
N GLY A 138 13.74 -12.02 -7.38
CA GLY A 138 13.86 -13.21 -8.21
C GLY A 138 14.97 -14.16 -7.73
N ARG A 139 16.05 -13.63 -7.15
CA ARG A 139 17.12 -14.45 -6.54
C ARG A 139 16.71 -15.13 -5.23
N LEU A 140 15.67 -14.64 -4.58
CA LEU A 140 15.19 -15.13 -3.28
C LEU A 140 14.08 -16.17 -3.41
N THR A 141 13.48 -16.27 -4.60
CA THR A 141 12.50 -17.30 -4.93
C THR A 141 13.25 -18.39 -5.68
N PRO A 142 13.53 -19.58 -5.11
CA PRO A 142 14.07 -20.68 -5.88
C PRO A 142 13.10 -20.96 -7.03
N THR A 143 13.60 -20.93 -8.27
CA THR A 143 12.83 -21.41 -9.41
C THR A 143 12.56 -22.90 -9.13
N ALA A 144 11.30 -23.23 -8.86
CA ALA A 144 10.86 -24.62 -8.75
C ALA A 144 11.04 -25.35 -10.09
#